data_AF-A0A7V9F9J2-F1
#
_entry.id   AF-A0A7V9F9J2-F1
#
_cell.length_a   1.000
_cell.length_b   1.000
_cell.length_c   1.000
_cell.angle_alpha   90.00
_cell.angle_beta   90.00
_cell.angle_gamma   90.00
#
_symmetry.space_group_name_H-M   'P 1'
#
loop_
_entity.id
_entity.type
_entity.pdbx_description
1 polymer ?
#
loop_
_entity_poly.entity_id
_entity_poly.type
_entity_poly.pdbx_seq_one_letter_code
_entity_poly.pdbx_strand_id
1 'polypeptide(L)' 'RLFICPCHGGTFYENGEVAVEPPQEPLVRFPLRLRDGQVEIRTASVEIET' A
#
# COMPACT_ATOMS: atom_id res chain seq x y z
N ARG A 1 -2.97 5.60 -14.03
CA ARG A 1 -1.65 6.28 -13.89
C ARG A 1 -0.53 5.26 -13.63
N LEU A 2 0.76 5.62 -13.85
CA LEU A 2 1.93 4.80 -13.47
C LEU A 2 2.74 5.47 -12.35
N PHE A 3 3.30 4.65 -11.46
CA PHE A 3 4.15 5.06 -10.34
C PHE A 3 5.48 4.30 -10.42
N ILE A 4 6.60 5.03 -10.35
CA ILE A 4 7.94 4.47 -10.61
C ILE A 4 8.78 4.56 -9.33
N CYS A 5 9.35 3.42 -8.93
CA CYS A 5 10.37 3.35 -7.90
C CYS A 5 11.70 3.90 -8.44
N PRO A 6 12.26 4.97 -7.83
CA PRO A 6 13.42 5.66 -8.38
C PRO A 6 14.73 4.85 -8.31
N CYS A 7 14.77 3.76 -7.54
CA CYS A 7 16.00 2.98 -7.37
C CYS A 7 16.37 2.17 -8.62
N HIS A 8 15.41 1.44 -9.19
CA HIS A 8 15.66 0.47 -10.27
C HIS A 8 14.55 0.45 -11.34
N GLY A 9 13.58 1.39 -11.28
CA GLY A 9 12.53 1.51 -12.28
C GLY A 9 11.32 0.58 -12.12
N GLY A 10 11.22 -0.15 -11.01
CA GLY A 10 10.02 -0.94 -10.70
C GLY A 10 8.76 -0.09 -10.76
N THR A 11 7.75 -0.54 -11.49
CA THR A 11 6.59 0.28 -11.83
C THR A 11 5.29 -0.38 -11.39
N PHE A 12 4.35 0.42 -10.89
CA PHE A 12 3.02 -0.02 -10.49
C PHE A 12 1.93 0.72 -11.26
N TYR A 13 0.83 0.04 -11.52
CA TYR A 13 -0.43 0.68 -11.90
C TYR A 13 -1.02 1.42 -10.69
N GLU A 14 -2.00 2.28 -10.96
CA GLU A 14 -2.73 3.02 -9.92
C GLU A 14 -3.50 2.14 -8.93
N ASN A 15 -3.83 0.92 -9.33
CA ASN A 15 -4.41 -0.09 -8.44
C ASN A 15 -3.33 -0.85 -7.61
N GLY A 16 -2.05 -0.49 -7.73
CA GLY A 16 -0.96 -1.11 -6.99
C GLY A 16 -0.48 -2.46 -7.53
N GLU A 17 -1.05 -2.95 -8.63
CA GLU A 17 -0.52 -4.14 -9.32
C GLU A 17 0.84 -3.82 -9.97
N VAL A 18 1.70 -4.83 -10.03
CA VAL A 18 3.01 -4.72 -10.68
C VAL A 18 2.79 -4.51 -12.19
N ALA A 19 3.31 -3.40 -12.71
CA ALA A 19 3.29 -3.09 -14.14
C ALA A 19 4.62 -3.47 -14.81
N VAL A 20 5.75 -3.29 -14.10
CA VAL A 20 7.09 -3.65 -14.55
C VAL A 20 7.89 -4.18 -13.37
N GLU A 21 8.38 -5.42 -13.47
CA GLU A 21 9.34 -6.02 -12.53
C GLU A 21 10.59 -5.14 -12.44
N PRO A 22 11.10 -4.75 -11.25
CA PRO A 22 11.63 -5.69 -10.24
C PRO A 22 10.78 -6.08 -9.01
N PRO A 23 9.64 -5.43 -8.64
CA PRO A 23 8.84 -5.85 -7.49
C PRO A 23 8.20 -7.21 -7.74
N GLN A 24 8.36 -8.15 -6.80
CA GLN A 24 7.77 -9.50 -6.90
C GLN A 24 6.30 -9.55 -6.48
N GLU A 25 5.82 -8.53 -5.78
CA GLU A 25 4.49 -8.48 -5.19
C GLU A 25 3.80 -7.12 -5.44
N PRO A 26 2.47 -7.08 -5.55
CA PRO A 26 1.70 -5.83 -5.57
C PRO A 26 1.87 -5.01 -4.29
N LEU A 27 1.52 -3.72 -4.34
CA LEU A 27 1.46 -2.88 -3.15
C LEU A 27 0.41 -3.39 -2.16
N VAL A 28 0.76 -3.44 -0.87
CA VAL A 28 -0.17 -3.76 0.21
C VAL A 28 -1.31 -2.75 0.24
N ARG A 29 -2.54 -3.25 0.32
CA ARG A 29 -3.75 -2.43 0.45
C ARG A 29 -4.27 -2.45 1.88
N PHE A 30 -4.41 -1.27 2.47
CA PHE A 30 -5.01 -1.09 3.78
C PHE A 30 -6.48 -0.66 3.64
N PRO A 31 -7.42 -1.28 4.37
CA PRO A 31 -8.78 -0.76 4.48
C PRO A 31 -8.75 0.64 5.09
N LEU A 32 -9.51 1.55 4.48
CA LEU A 32 -9.64 2.94 4.93
C LEU A 32 -11.03 3.19 5.48
N ARG A 33 -11.14 4.06 6.48
CA ARG A 33 -12.42 4.62 6.92
C ARG A 33 -12.28 6.12 7.21
N LEU A 34 -13.38 6.84 7.10
CA LEU A 34 -13.50 8.21 7.59
C LEU A 34 -14.18 8.17 8.96
N ARG A 35 -13.56 8.82 9.95
CA ARG A 35 -14.14 9.00 11.29
C ARG A 35 -13.75 10.36 11.83
N ASP A 36 -14.77 11.14 12.24
CA ASP A 36 -14.57 12.45 12.87
C ASP A 36 -13.65 13.40 12.07
N GLY A 37 -13.81 13.39 10.74
CA GLY A 37 -13.00 14.21 9.82
C GLY A 37 -11.58 13.69 9.55
N GLN A 38 -11.22 12.53 10.11
CA GLN A 38 -9.91 11.90 9.94
C GLN A 38 -10.01 10.66 9.04
N VAL A 39 -8.97 10.44 8.23
CA VAL A 39 -8.76 9.20 7.48
C VAL A 39 -8.01 8.25 8.40
N GLU A 40 -8.61 7.09 8.67
CA GLU A 40 -7.98 6.04 9.45
C GLU A 40 -7.61 4.85 8.55
N ILE A 41 -6.46 4.24 8.82
CA ILE A 41 -5.98 3.01 8.17
C ILE A 41 -6.12 1.83 9.13
N ARG A 42 -6.61 0.69 8.66
CA ARG A 42 -6.63 -0.54 9.45
C ARG A 42 -5.32 -1.30 9.27
N THR A 43 -4.40 -1.15 10.22
CA THR A 43 -3.16 -1.93 10.30
C THR A 43 -3.39 -3.32 10.93
N ALA A 44 -2.32 -4.10 11.13
CA ALA A 44 -2.38 -5.34 11.89
C ALA A 44 -2.78 -5.10 13.36
N SER A 45 -3.41 -6.10 13.99
CA SER A 45 -3.68 -6.12 15.42
C SER A 45 -2.37 -6.21 16.20
N VAL A 46 -2.16 -5.28 17.12
CA VAL A 46 -1.13 -5.41 18.16
C VAL A 46 -1.80 -6.11 19.33
N GLU A 47 -1.38 -7.34 19.62
CA GLU A 47 -1.76 -7.99 20.87
C GLU A 47 -1.05 -7.25 22.01
N ILE A 48 -1.82 -6.79 23.00
CA ILE A 48 -1.28 -6.21 24.21
C ILE A 48 -1.36 -7.30 25.27
N GLU A 49 -0.23 -7.93 25.60
CA GLU A 49 -0.15 -8.79 26.78
C GLU A 49 -0.45 -7.94 28.02
N THR A 50 -1.36 -8.43 28.86
CA THR A 50 -1.80 -7.75 30.09
C THR A 50 -1.02 -8.27 31.29
#